data_AF-A0A926AYP1-F1
#
_entry.id   AF-A0A926AYP1-F1
#
_cell.length_a   1.000
_cell.length_b   1.000
_cell.length_c   1.000
_cell.angle_alpha   90.00
_cell.angle_beta   90.00
_cell.angle_gamma   90.00
#
_symmetry.space_group_name_H-M   'P 1'
#
loop_
_entity.id
_entity.type
_entity.pdbx_description
1 polymer ?
#
loop_
_entity_poly.entity_id
_entity_poly.type
_entity_poly.pdbx_seq_one_letter_code
_entity_poly.pdbx_strand_id
1 'polypeptide(L)'
;MMFGRGLVETSDNFGSQGAQPTHPELLDWLACELVGRALLPVSSSDAASTPATNDAPAISENATGKSARPTNSLKRLHRLLMSSTVYRQSSRRSANANSMDMDGSLYSRFPVRRLEAEIVRDRSLAIAGRLNNTLFGQPVEVMEDFAGQVHVKDDSPRRSLYIQARRTKPVSLLAAFDAPVMTLNCDRRPSSTVAPQSLMLMNGDFLLAQADHLAKRVRAETPNDLDRSLTEPLAQRYASHAASWQFGYGFAEANAQQVQFNPLPYFTGSAWQGGAALPDPTIGYSILHAAGGHAGNDQQHATIRRWAAPREGVVTITGQLKHPSENGDGVRGRIISSRNGLAGQWEAKTNEVATSSLKVAVQPGDTLDFLTDCRENVTSDSFEWRVRLELADAAGKVIEAWDSAAEFHGPLGTSLPQQVAIAWRLAYGRPATSEELELGSRFVKEQTQLLGTLGQKDDLELMALTNLCQQLLSSNEFLYVD
;
A
#
# COMPACT_ATOMS: atom_id res chain seq x y z
N MET A 1 -16.67 -20.31 -5.70
CA MET A 1 -17.68 -20.15 -4.63
C MET A 1 -18.09 -21.54 -4.18
N MET A 2 -17.40 -22.12 -3.20
CA MET A 2 -17.90 -23.31 -2.51
C MET A 2 -18.71 -22.83 -1.31
N PHE A 3 -20.03 -22.99 -1.38
CA PHE A 3 -20.93 -22.80 -0.25
C PHE A 3 -20.84 -24.03 0.64
N GLY A 4 -19.83 -24.09 1.53
CA GLY A 4 -19.79 -24.98 2.71
C GLY A 4 -20.32 -26.42 2.53
N ARG A 5 -20.98 -26.92 3.58
CA ARG A 5 -21.79 -28.15 3.55
C ARG A 5 -23.10 -27.83 2.84
N GLY A 6 -23.45 -28.59 1.81
CA GLY A 6 -24.72 -28.42 1.10
C GLY A 6 -25.92 -28.62 2.05
N LEU A 7 -27.09 -28.07 1.69
CA LEU A 7 -28.34 -28.33 2.44
C LEU A 7 -28.57 -29.84 2.61
N VAL A 8 -28.16 -30.61 1.60
CA VAL A 8 -27.97 -32.05 1.65
C VAL A 8 -26.47 -32.35 1.50
N GLU A 9 -25.81 -32.69 2.61
CA GLU A 9 -25.21 -34.01 2.70
C GLU A 9 -24.40 -34.58 1.53
N THR A 10 -25.12 -35.50 0.89
CA THR A 10 -24.72 -36.42 -0.14
C THR A 10 -25.24 -35.88 -1.47
N SER A 11 -24.39 -35.82 -2.49
CA SER A 11 -24.78 -35.41 -3.84
C SER A 11 -25.76 -36.39 -4.51
N ASP A 12 -25.87 -37.61 -3.98
CA ASP A 12 -26.56 -38.73 -4.60
C ASP A 12 -27.85 -39.09 -3.83
N ASN A 13 -28.87 -39.56 -4.55
CA ASN A 13 -30.15 -40.05 -4.02
C ASN A 13 -30.87 -39.08 -3.06
N PHE A 14 -31.10 -37.83 -3.50
CA PHE A 14 -31.87 -36.79 -2.81
C PHE A 14 -33.09 -37.36 -2.06
N GLY A 15 -32.95 -37.53 -0.73
CA GLY A 15 -34.05 -37.87 0.18
C GLY A 15 -34.55 -39.32 0.17
N SER A 16 -34.11 -40.21 -0.73
CA SER A 16 -34.55 -41.61 -0.76
C SER A 16 -33.57 -42.59 -0.10
N GLN A 17 -32.27 -42.38 -0.29
CA GLN A 17 -31.18 -43.14 0.34
C GLN A 17 -30.02 -42.25 0.85
N GLY A 18 -30.04 -40.96 0.52
CA GLY A 18 -29.06 -39.97 1.01
C GLY A 18 -29.44 -39.36 2.36
N ALA A 19 -28.56 -38.51 2.89
CA ALA A 19 -28.83 -37.75 4.11
C ALA A 19 -30.05 -36.82 3.93
N GLN A 20 -30.87 -36.65 4.97
CA GLN A 20 -31.96 -35.68 4.92
C GLN A 20 -31.43 -34.24 4.82
N PRO A 21 -32.15 -33.33 4.17
CA PRO A 21 -31.78 -31.92 4.14
C PRO A 21 -31.79 -31.34 5.56
N THR A 22 -30.77 -30.55 5.89
CA THR A 22 -30.68 -29.85 7.18
C THR A 22 -31.79 -28.82 7.38
N HIS A 23 -32.27 -28.22 6.29
CA HIS A 23 -33.32 -27.21 6.28
C HIS A 23 -34.30 -27.50 5.14
N PRO A 24 -35.24 -28.45 5.29
CA PRO A 24 -36.16 -28.87 4.23
C PRO A 24 -37.03 -27.73 3.71
N GLU A 25 -37.56 -26.87 4.60
CA GLU A 25 -38.39 -25.72 4.19
C GLU A 25 -37.62 -24.71 3.33
N LEU A 26 -36.33 -24.50 3.62
CA LEU A 26 -35.47 -23.65 2.80
C LEU A 26 -35.21 -24.28 1.43
N LEU A 27 -35.05 -25.60 1.38
CA LEU A 27 -34.88 -26.33 0.12
C LEU A 27 -36.15 -26.23 -0.74
N ASP A 28 -37.33 -26.38 -0.14
CA ASP A 28 -38.62 -26.23 -0.83
C ASP A 28 -38.83 -24.81 -1.33
N TRP A 29 -38.51 -23.81 -0.51
CA TRP A 29 -38.56 -22.41 -0.90
C TRP A 29 -37.60 -22.10 -2.06
N LEU A 30 -36.34 -22.58 -1.99
CA LEU A 30 -35.36 -22.43 -3.06
C LEU A 30 -35.82 -23.13 -4.34
N ALA A 31 -36.41 -24.32 -4.24
CA ALA A 31 -36.96 -25.04 -5.37
C ALA A 31 -38.10 -24.25 -6.03
N CYS A 32 -39.02 -23.68 -5.25
CA CYS A 32 -40.10 -22.83 -5.76
C CYS A 32 -39.55 -21.56 -6.45
N GLU A 33 -38.59 -20.87 -5.83
CA GLU A 33 -38.02 -19.62 -6.31
C GLU A 33 -37.13 -19.82 -7.57
N LEU A 34 -36.40 -20.94 -7.65
CA LEU A 34 -35.49 -21.26 -8.77
C LEU A 34 -36.19 -21.92 -9.96
N VAL A 35 -37.21 -22.75 -9.71
CA VAL A 35 -37.93 -23.49 -10.77
C VAL A 35 -39.16 -22.71 -11.26
N GLY A 36 -39.57 -21.65 -10.56
CA GLY A 36 -40.65 -20.76 -10.99
C GLY A 36 -42.03 -21.40 -10.98
N ARG A 37 -42.23 -22.47 -10.21
CA ARG A 37 -43.54 -23.08 -10.00
C ARG A 37 -44.07 -22.68 -8.64
N ALA A 38 -45.15 -21.89 -8.62
CA ALA A 38 -46.07 -21.92 -7.49
C ALA A 38 -46.61 -23.36 -7.42
N LEU A 39 -46.21 -24.13 -6.41
CA LEU A 39 -46.92 -25.35 -6.07
C LEU A 39 -48.33 -24.92 -5.67
N LEU A 40 -49.30 -25.11 -6.58
CA LEU A 40 -50.70 -24.95 -6.22
C LEU A 40 -51.01 -25.98 -5.11
N PRO A 41 -51.78 -25.59 -4.08
CA PRO A 41 -52.16 -26.52 -3.04
C PRO A 41 -52.93 -27.68 -3.67
N VAL A 42 -52.48 -28.90 -3.42
CA VAL A 42 -53.22 -30.10 -3.83
C VAL A 42 -54.51 -30.13 -3.03
N SER A 43 -55.65 -29.85 -3.68
CA SER A 43 -56.96 -30.11 -3.08
C SER A 43 -57.14 -31.61 -2.93
N SER A 44 -57.52 -32.04 -1.73
CA SER A 44 -57.62 -33.43 -1.30
C SER A 44 -58.81 -34.22 -1.90
N SER A 45 -59.14 -34.06 -3.18
CA SER A 45 -60.27 -34.76 -3.80
C SER A 45 -59.91 -35.78 -4.89
N ASP A 46 -58.72 -35.75 -5.49
CA ASP A 46 -58.46 -36.55 -6.71
C ASP A 46 -57.47 -37.70 -6.48
N ALA A 47 -57.67 -38.41 -5.37
CA ALA A 47 -56.97 -39.66 -5.09
C ALA A 47 -57.75 -40.86 -5.66
N ALA A 48 -57.91 -40.94 -6.99
CA ALA A 48 -58.29 -42.21 -7.63
C ALA A 48 -58.01 -42.24 -9.14
N SER A 49 -57.16 -43.20 -9.53
CA SER A 49 -57.11 -43.87 -10.85
C SER A 49 -56.61 -43.11 -12.09
N THR A 50 -55.29 -43.16 -12.33
CA THR A 50 -54.74 -43.33 -13.69
C THR A 50 -53.29 -43.85 -13.63
N PRO A 51 -52.84 -44.80 -14.49
CA PRO A 51 -51.44 -45.24 -14.50
C PRO A 51 -50.54 -44.20 -15.16
N ALA A 52 -49.31 -44.09 -14.68
CA ALA A 52 -48.30 -43.16 -15.17
C ALA A 52 -47.91 -43.44 -16.64
N THR A 53 -48.28 -42.54 -17.55
CA THR A 53 -47.62 -42.38 -18.85
C THR A 53 -46.49 -41.36 -18.73
N ASN A 54 -45.34 -41.70 -19.32
CA ASN A 54 -44.04 -41.02 -19.19
C ASN A 54 -43.91 -39.71 -20.01
N ASP A 55 -45.02 -39.00 -20.23
CA ASP A 55 -45.01 -37.78 -21.04
C ASP A 55 -44.86 -36.55 -20.14
N ALA A 56 -43.76 -35.81 -20.35
CA ALA A 56 -43.54 -34.52 -19.72
C ALA A 56 -44.71 -33.57 -20.01
N PRO A 57 -45.29 -32.88 -19.02
CA PRO A 57 -46.45 -32.02 -19.26
C PRO A 57 -46.02 -30.83 -20.12
N ALA A 58 -46.73 -30.64 -21.23
CA ALA A 58 -46.55 -29.56 -22.18
C ALA A 58 -46.68 -28.18 -21.49
N ILE A 59 -45.79 -27.27 -21.86
CA ILE A 59 -45.76 -25.88 -21.41
C ILE A 59 -46.96 -25.15 -22.02
N SER A 60 -47.93 -24.75 -21.20
CA SER A 60 -49.02 -23.85 -21.59
C SER A 60 -48.48 -22.42 -21.64
N GLU A 61 -48.34 -21.86 -22.84
CA GLU A 61 -48.09 -20.43 -23.05
C GLU A 61 -49.32 -19.62 -22.61
N ASN A 62 -49.18 -18.82 -21.56
CA ASN A 62 -50.21 -17.84 -21.20
C ASN A 62 -50.25 -16.73 -22.26
N ALA A 63 -51.41 -16.58 -22.89
CA ALA A 63 -51.74 -15.55 -23.88
C ALA A 63 -51.86 -14.15 -23.25
N THR A 64 -50.75 -13.57 -22.79
CA THR A 64 -50.56 -12.12 -22.69
C THR A 64 -49.09 -11.82 -22.93
N GLY A 65 -48.78 -11.09 -24.01
CA GLY A 65 -47.45 -10.81 -24.53
C GLY A 65 -46.54 -9.92 -23.65
N LYS A 66 -46.47 -10.17 -22.34
CA LYS A 66 -45.37 -9.71 -21.49
C LYS A 66 -44.53 -10.93 -21.14
N SER A 67 -43.41 -11.09 -21.84
CA SER A 67 -42.37 -12.07 -21.51
C SER A 67 -42.09 -12.02 -20.00
N ALA A 68 -42.56 -13.02 -19.27
CA ALA A 68 -42.12 -13.25 -17.90
C ALA A 68 -40.58 -13.38 -17.95
N ARG A 69 -39.88 -12.55 -17.18
CA ARG A 69 -38.41 -12.62 -17.09
C ARG A 69 -38.02 -14.05 -16.68
N PRO A 70 -36.97 -14.65 -17.28
CA PRO A 70 -36.59 -16.01 -16.94
C PRO A 70 -36.35 -16.13 -15.44
N THR A 71 -37.15 -16.97 -14.78
CA THR A 71 -37.11 -17.25 -13.34
C THR A 71 -35.84 -18.02 -12.95
N ASN A 72 -35.17 -18.66 -13.92
CA ASN A 72 -34.09 -19.62 -13.70
C ASN A 72 -32.71 -18.97 -13.95
N SER A 73 -32.41 -17.85 -13.27
CA SER A 73 -31.12 -17.17 -13.42
C SER A 73 -30.24 -17.33 -12.18
N LEU A 74 -29.08 -17.99 -12.32
CA LEU A 74 -28.08 -18.10 -11.26
C LEU A 74 -27.66 -16.73 -10.71
N LYS A 75 -27.60 -15.70 -11.58
CA LYS A 75 -27.29 -14.33 -11.16
C LYS A 75 -28.37 -13.72 -10.26
N ARG A 76 -29.64 -14.09 -10.45
CA ARG A 76 -30.74 -13.67 -9.56
C ARG A 76 -30.58 -14.33 -8.19
N LEU A 77 -30.29 -15.63 -8.13
CA LEU A 77 -30.03 -16.33 -6.87
C LEU A 77 -28.83 -15.71 -6.13
N HIS A 78 -27.71 -15.48 -6.82
CA HIS A 78 -26.56 -14.81 -6.24
C HIS A 78 -26.95 -13.43 -5.70
N ARG A 79 -27.71 -12.63 -6.45
CA ARG A 79 -28.17 -11.33 -5.98
C ARG A 79 -29.04 -11.45 -4.73
N LEU A 80 -29.99 -12.38 -4.71
CA LEU A 80 -30.87 -12.63 -3.58
C LEU A 80 -30.06 -12.95 -2.31
N LEU A 81 -29.15 -13.94 -2.41
CA LEU A 81 -28.25 -14.32 -1.32
C LEU A 81 -27.38 -13.13 -0.88
N MET A 82 -26.70 -12.47 -1.81
CA MET A 82 -25.80 -11.35 -1.50
C MET A 82 -26.52 -10.10 -0.96
N SER A 83 -27.82 -9.96 -1.25
CA SER A 83 -28.66 -8.87 -0.75
C SER A 83 -29.37 -9.18 0.58
N SER A 84 -29.34 -10.44 1.01
CA SER A 84 -29.97 -10.87 2.26
C SER A 84 -29.36 -10.17 3.47
N THR A 85 -30.16 -9.99 4.52
CA THR A 85 -29.71 -9.41 5.79
C THR A 85 -28.57 -10.24 6.39
N VAL A 86 -28.70 -11.57 6.35
CA VAL A 86 -27.69 -12.51 6.86
C VAL A 86 -26.36 -12.38 6.13
N TYR A 87 -26.36 -12.34 4.78
CA TYR A 87 -25.10 -12.18 4.02
C TYR A 87 -24.41 -10.83 4.24
N ARG A 88 -25.19 -9.79 4.56
CA ARG A 88 -24.69 -8.44 4.79
C ARG A 88 -24.33 -8.15 6.25
N GLN A 89 -24.52 -9.11 7.16
CA GLN A 89 -24.13 -8.95 8.56
C GLN A 89 -22.60 -8.85 8.68
N SER A 90 -22.15 -8.12 9.69
CA SER A 90 -20.73 -8.00 10.02
C SER A 90 -20.29 -9.17 10.87
N SER A 91 -19.17 -9.81 10.52
CA SER A 91 -18.57 -10.90 11.31
C SER A 91 -17.77 -10.40 12.53
N ARG A 92 -17.85 -9.10 12.88
CA ARG A 92 -17.13 -8.51 14.02
C ARG A 92 -17.52 -9.19 15.34
N ARG A 93 -16.51 -9.62 16.09
CA ARG A 93 -16.69 -10.19 17.42
C ARG A 93 -17.14 -9.10 18.41
N SER A 94 -18.23 -9.37 19.14
CA SER A 94 -18.66 -8.56 20.28
C SER A 94 -18.62 -9.40 21.55
N ALA A 95 -18.42 -8.75 22.71
CA ALA A 95 -18.40 -9.44 24.00
C ALA A 95 -19.70 -10.23 24.25
N ASN A 96 -20.84 -9.63 23.91
CA ASN A 96 -22.16 -10.24 24.07
C ASN A 96 -22.39 -11.44 23.14
N ALA A 97 -22.03 -11.33 21.86
CA ALA A 97 -22.13 -12.46 20.94
C ALA A 97 -21.19 -13.59 21.34
N ASN A 98 -19.95 -13.28 21.74
CA ASN A 98 -18.99 -14.29 22.22
C ASN A 98 -19.44 -15.00 23.50
N SER A 99 -20.19 -14.35 24.40
CA SER A 99 -20.69 -15.01 25.61
C SER A 99 -21.82 -16.00 25.33
N MET A 100 -22.55 -15.82 24.22
CA MET A 100 -23.68 -16.70 23.82
C MET A 100 -23.28 -17.76 22.78
N ASP A 101 -22.38 -17.41 21.86
CA ASP A 101 -21.97 -18.23 20.72
C ASP A 101 -20.45 -18.09 20.51
N MET A 102 -19.68 -18.61 21.48
CA MET A 102 -18.22 -18.50 21.47
C MET A 102 -17.61 -19.20 20.24
N ASP A 103 -18.11 -20.39 19.93
CA ASP A 103 -17.61 -21.27 18.87
C ASP A 103 -18.18 -20.93 17.48
N GLY A 104 -19.22 -20.09 17.40
CA GLY A 104 -19.83 -19.67 16.14
C GLY A 104 -20.81 -20.70 15.57
N SER A 105 -21.22 -21.69 16.37
CA SER A 105 -22.14 -22.75 15.96
C SER A 105 -23.55 -22.22 15.65
N LEU A 106 -23.95 -21.11 16.26
CA LEU A 106 -25.24 -20.46 16.04
C LEU A 106 -25.20 -19.41 14.90
N TYR A 107 -24.09 -19.34 14.16
CA TYR A 107 -23.88 -18.36 13.09
C TYR A 107 -24.10 -16.91 13.53
N SER A 108 -23.76 -16.57 14.78
CA SER A 108 -23.72 -15.17 15.23
C SER A 108 -22.74 -14.32 14.42
N ARG A 109 -21.79 -14.98 13.76
CA ARG A 109 -20.85 -14.46 12.76
C ARG A 109 -20.59 -15.52 11.71
N PHE A 110 -20.13 -15.10 10.53
CA PHE A 110 -19.66 -16.06 9.54
C PHE A 110 -18.30 -16.63 9.98
N PRO A 111 -18.05 -17.94 9.81
CA PRO A 111 -16.81 -18.56 10.22
C PRO A 111 -15.65 -18.07 9.34
N VAL A 112 -14.53 -17.79 9.98
CA VAL A 112 -13.30 -17.40 9.28
C VAL A 112 -12.87 -18.53 8.34
N ARG A 113 -12.61 -18.19 7.08
CA ARG A 113 -12.15 -19.10 6.04
C ARG A 113 -10.73 -18.76 5.61
N ARG A 114 -9.94 -19.81 5.42
CA ARG A 114 -8.62 -19.69 4.80
C ARG A 114 -8.77 -19.45 3.30
N LEU A 115 -7.96 -18.54 2.76
CA LEU A 115 -7.90 -18.28 1.33
C LEU A 115 -7.21 -19.40 0.55
N GLU A 116 -7.70 -19.64 -0.66
CA GLU A 116 -7.10 -20.59 -1.61
C GLU A 116 -5.83 -20.00 -2.24
N ALA A 117 -4.92 -20.87 -2.69
CA ALA A 117 -3.64 -20.50 -3.29
C ALA A 117 -3.74 -19.38 -4.35
N GLU A 118 -4.69 -19.50 -5.28
CA GLU A 118 -4.89 -18.54 -6.37
C GLU A 118 -5.36 -17.18 -5.82
N ILE A 119 -6.20 -17.19 -4.79
CA ILE A 119 -6.70 -15.95 -4.15
C ILE A 119 -5.59 -15.30 -3.35
N VAL A 120 -4.73 -16.05 -2.64
CA VAL A 120 -3.58 -15.49 -1.93
C VAL A 120 -2.69 -14.70 -2.90
N ARG A 121 -2.32 -15.31 -4.04
CA ARG A 121 -1.52 -14.63 -5.07
C ARG A 121 -2.23 -13.43 -5.67
N ASP A 122 -3.48 -13.59 -6.11
CA ASP A 122 -4.25 -12.51 -6.75
C ASP A 122 -4.52 -11.36 -5.77
N ARG A 123 -4.74 -11.65 -4.48
CA ARG A 123 -4.88 -10.65 -3.41
C ARG A 123 -3.59 -9.87 -3.24
N SER A 124 -2.42 -10.53 -3.18
CA SER A 124 -1.12 -9.84 -3.09
C SER A 124 -0.88 -8.89 -4.26
N LEU A 125 -1.24 -9.28 -5.49
CA LEU A 125 -1.17 -8.41 -6.67
C LEU A 125 -2.19 -7.26 -6.60
N ALA A 126 -3.40 -7.51 -6.09
CA ALA A 126 -4.46 -6.51 -6.01
C ALA A 126 -4.11 -5.41 -5.01
N ILE A 127 -3.63 -5.77 -3.81
CA ILE A 127 -3.25 -4.79 -2.79
C ILE A 127 -2.02 -3.99 -3.23
N ALA A 128 -1.09 -4.61 -3.95
CA ALA A 128 0.07 -3.93 -4.53
C ALA A 128 -0.29 -3.01 -5.71
N GLY A 129 -1.56 -3.01 -6.18
CA GLY A 129 -2.02 -2.20 -7.32
C GLY A 129 -1.55 -2.72 -8.68
N ARG A 130 -1.06 -3.96 -8.75
CA ARG A 130 -0.50 -4.55 -9.97
C ARG A 130 -1.47 -5.45 -10.72
N LEU A 131 -2.52 -5.96 -10.07
CA LEU A 131 -3.40 -6.99 -10.65
C LEU A 131 -3.98 -6.59 -12.03
N ASN A 132 -3.67 -7.41 -13.04
CA ASN A 132 -4.22 -7.25 -14.39
C ASN A 132 -5.50 -8.08 -14.56
N ASN A 133 -6.63 -7.38 -14.74
CA ASN A 133 -7.97 -7.96 -14.90
C ASN A 133 -8.37 -8.25 -16.36
N THR A 134 -7.45 -8.12 -17.31
CA THR A 134 -7.73 -8.40 -18.74
C THR A 134 -8.22 -9.83 -18.92
N LEU A 135 -9.38 -9.98 -19.56
CA LEU A 135 -9.98 -11.28 -19.82
C LEU A 135 -9.41 -11.89 -21.10
N PHE A 136 -9.32 -13.23 -21.12
CA PHE A 136 -8.88 -14.03 -22.26
C PHE A 136 -7.41 -13.82 -22.64
N GLY A 137 -6.97 -14.47 -23.72
CA GLY A 137 -5.59 -14.41 -24.23
C GLY A 137 -4.71 -15.58 -23.80
N GLN A 138 -3.44 -15.52 -24.19
CA GLN A 138 -2.46 -16.59 -23.97
C GLN A 138 -2.14 -16.79 -22.47
N PRO A 139 -1.85 -18.03 -22.05
CA PRO A 139 -1.41 -18.30 -20.70
C PRO A 139 0.00 -17.72 -20.45
N VAL A 140 0.28 -17.38 -19.19
CA VAL A 140 1.60 -16.95 -18.74
C VAL A 140 2.45 -18.16 -18.44
N GLU A 141 3.62 -18.24 -19.06
CA GLU A 141 4.56 -19.34 -18.82
C GLU A 141 5.10 -19.35 -17.39
N VAL A 142 5.57 -20.52 -16.96
CA VAL A 142 6.29 -20.69 -15.71
C VAL A 142 7.74 -21.02 -16.01
N MET A 143 8.64 -20.54 -15.16
CA MET A 143 10.08 -20.78 -15.27
C MET A 143 10.63 -21.26 -13.92
N GLU A 144 11.78 -21.90 -13.97
CA GLU A 144 12.48 -22.44 -12.81
C GLU A 144 13.73 -21.60 -12.56
N ASP A 145 13.96 -21.20 -11.31
CA ASP A 145 15.15 -20.45 -10.92
C ASP A 145 16.34 -21.36 -10.64
N PHE A 146 17.47 -20.75 -10.25
CA PHE A 146 18.70 -21.48 -9.90
C PHE A 146 18.57 -22.36 -8.65
N ALA A 147 17.57 -22.11 -7.80
CA ALA A 147 17.27 -22.89 -6.60
C ALA A 147 16.24 -24.00 -6.87
N GLY A 148 15.78 -24.16 -8.12
CA GLY A 148 14.78 -25.16 -8.50
C GLY A 148 13.34 -24.76 -8.15
N GLN A 149 13.10 -23.51 -7.73
CA GLN A 149 11.74 -23.03 -7.48
C GLN A 149 11.08 -22.61 -8.79
N VAL A 150 9.84 -23.03 -8.96
CA VAL A 150 9.04 -22.66 -10.13
C VAL A 150 8.22 -21.42 -9.81
N HIS A 151 8.38 -20.37 -10.61
CA HIS A 151 7.66 -19.12 -10.48
C HIS A 151 7.03 -18.69 -11.81
N VAL A 152 6.13 -17.72 -11.74
CA VAL A 152 5.50 -17.13 -12.92
C VAL A 152 6.53 -16.27 -13.64
N LYS A 153 6.72 -16.53 -14.93
CA LYS A 153 7.70 -15.82 -15.77
C LYS A 153 7.45 -14.30 -15.74
N ASP A 154 8.54 -13.54 -15.68
CA ASP A 154 8.55 -12.07 -15.70
C ASP A 154 7.70 -11.40 -14.60
N ASP A 155 7.45 -12.12 -13.49
CA ASP A 155 6.57 -11.67 -12.40
C ASP A 155 5.24 -11.08 -12.92
N SER A 156 4.62 -11.81 -13.84
CA SER A 156 3.44 -11.32 -14.54
C SER A 156 2.30 -10.96 -13.57
N PRO A 157 1.67 -9.78 -13.73
CA PRO A 157 0.54 -9.33 -12.92
C PRO A 157 -0.80 -9.99 -13.30
N ARG A 158 -0.83 -10.89 -14.28
CA ARG A 158 -2.08 -11.57 -14.66
C ARG A 158 -2.60 -12.42 -13.50
N ARG A 159 -3.92 -12.48 -13.41
CA ARG A 159 -4.65 -13.38 -12.49
C ARG A 159 -4.13 -14.81 -12.61
N SER A 160 -4.11 -15.49 -11.47
CA SER A 160 -3.61 -16.86 -11.33
C SER A 160 -4.31 -17.86 -12.25
N LEU A 161 -5.56 -17.57 -12.64
CA LEU A 161 -6.33 -18.33 -13.64
C LEU A 161 -5.60 -18.47 -14.99
N TYR A 162 -4.77 -17.49 -15.37
CA TYR A 162 -4.05 -17.48 -16.65
C TYR A 162 -2.64 -18.03 -16.55
N ILE A 163 -2.21 -18.55 -15.39
CA ILE A 163 -0.90 -19.18 -15.25
C ILE A 163 -0.93 -20.54 -15.95
N GLN A 164 0.12 -20.83 -16.72
CA GLN A 164 0.29 -22.11 -17.38
C GLN A 164 0.45 -23.23 -16.34
N ALA A 165 -0.51 -24.15 -16.28
CA ALA A 165 -0.42 -25.33 -15.44
C ALA A 165 0.54 -26.37 -16.05
N ARG A 166 1.67 -26.63 -15.37
CA ARG A 166 2.61 -27.70 -15.76
C ARG A 166 2.66 -28.79 -14.68
N ARG A 167 2.35 -30.03 -15.07
CA ARG A 167 2.31 -31.18 -14.14
C ARG A 167 3.63 -31.45 -13.42
N THR A 168 4.75 -31.27 -14.11
CA THR A 168 6.11 -31.50 -13.58
C THR A 168 6.74 -30.26 -12.96
N LYS A 169 6.13 -29.09 -13.15
CA LYS A 169 6.64 -27.79 -12.69
C LYS A 169 5.49 -26.96 -12.08
N PRO A 170 4.92 -27.39 -10.94
CA PRO A 170 3.90 -26.59 -10.25
C PRO A 170 4.54 -25.34 -9.66
N VAL A 171 3.86 -24.20 -9.73
CA VAL A 171 4.35 -22.95 -9.14
C VAL A 171 4.50 -23.11 -7.62
N SER A 172 5.70 -22.83 -7.09
CA SER A 172 6.07 -23.08 -5.69
C SER A 172 5.14 -22.39 -4.70
N LEU A 173 4.79 -21.12 -4.94
CA LEU A 173 3.84 -20.38 -4.11
C LEU A 173 2.47 -21.08 -4.09
N LEU A 174 1.94 -21.47 -5.25
CA LEU A 174 0.62 -22.08 -5.32
C LEU A 174 0.62 -23.46 -4.65
N ALA A 175 1.67 -24.24 -4.89
CA ALA A 175 1.86 -25.55 -4.26
C ALA A 175 1.96 -25.46 -2.73
N ALA A 176 2.66 -24.45 -2.20
CA ALA A 176 2.77 -24.25 -0.75
C ALA A 176 1.39 -24.01 -0.11
N PHE A 177 0.47 -23.33 -0.81
CA PHE A 177 -0.88 -23.02 -0.35
C PHE A 177 -1.95 -24.04 -0.79
N ASP A 178 -1.55 -25.31 -0.90
CA ASP A 178 -2.46 -26.43 -1.17
C ASP A 178 -3.19 -26.36 -2.53
N ALA A 179 -2.57 -25.76 -3.56
CA ALA A 179 -3.14 -25.77 -4.90
C ALA A 179 -3.39 -27.22 -5.39
N PRO A 180 -4.48 -27.47 -6.13
CA PRO A 180 -4.83 -28.82 -6.58
C PRO A 180 -3.72 -29.46 -7.41
N VAL A 181 -3.38 -30.71 -7.08
CA VAL A 181 -2.41 -31.50 -7.85
C VAL A 181 -3.12 -32.18 -9.02
N MET A 182 -2.59 -32.01 -10.23
CA MET A 182 -3.20 -32.49 -11.50
C MET A 182 -3.00 -33.99 -11.76
N THR A 183 -2.95 -34.83 -10.72
CA THR A 183 -2.67 -36.27 -10.81
C THR A 183 -3.88 -37.16 -10.54
N LEU A 184 -4.78 -36.76 -9.65
CA LEU A 184 -6.00 -37.49 -9.28
C LEU A 184 -7.20 -36.53 -9.36
N ASN A 185 -8.40 -37.08 -9.52
CA ASN A 185 -9.63 -36.29 -9.39
C ASN A 185 -9.67 -35.69 -7.97
N CYS A 186 -9.61 -34.37 -7.87
CA CYS A 186 -9.73 -33.65 -6.60
C CYS A 186 -11.20 -33.37 -6.35
N ASP A 187 -11.82 -34.19 -5.51
CA ASP A 187 -13.20 -34.03 -5.01
C ASP A 187 -13.28 -32.94 -3.93
N ARG A 188 -12.23 -32.81 -3.12
CA ARG A 188 -12.08 -31.78 -2.10
C ARG A 188 -10.65 -31.24 -2.06
N ARG A 189 -10.52 -29.91 -2.05
CA ARG A 189 -9.23 -29.25 -1.85
C ARG A 189 -8.77 -29.43 -0.40
N PRO A 190 -7.55 -29.94 -0.15
CA PRO A 190 -7.00 -29.95 1.20
C PRO A 190 -6.72 -28.52 1.66
N SER A 191 -6.82 -28.29 2.96
CA SER A 191 -6.38 -27.04 3.58
C SER A 191 -5.49 -27.40 4.75
N SER A 192 -4.21 -27.09 4.63
CA SER A 192 -3.22 -27.36 5.67
C SER A 192 -2.77 -26.06 6.36
N THR A 193 -2.20 -26.19 7.55
CA THR A 193 -1.56 -25.08 8.26
C THR A 193 -0.19 -25.57 8.67
N VAL A 194 0.79 -25.32 7.82
CA VAL A 194 2.16 -25.85 7.95
C VAL A 194 3.18 -24.72 7.93
N ALA A 195 4.27 -24.88 8.69
CA ALA A 195 5.32 -23.86 8.81
C ALA A 195 5.89 -23.36 7.45
N PRO A 196 6.06 -24.20 6.40
CA PRO A 196 6.49 -23.73 5.08
C PRO A 196 5.60 -22.64 4.47
N GLN A 197 4.30 -22.61 4.78
CA GLN A 197 3.39 -21.56 4.28
C GLN A 197 3.71 -20.20 4.90
N SER A 198 3.92 -20.16 6.22
CA SER A 198 4.32 -18.94 6.91
C SER A 198 5.69 -18.45 6.44
N LEU A 199 6.65 -19.37 6.27
CA LEU A 199 7.97 -19.05 5.74
C LEU A 199 7.91 -18.52 4.30
N MET A 200 7.02 -19.07 3.47
CA MET A 200 6.77 -18.59 2.11
C MET A 200 6.19 -17.18 2.11
N LEU A 201 5.29 -16.83 3.04
CA LEU A 201 4.78 -15.45 3.15
C LEU A 201 5.85 -14.46 3.61
N MET A 202 6.74 -14.89 4.51
CA MET A 202 7.80 -14.03 5.05
C MET A 202 8.95 -13.83 4.07
N ASN A 203 9.37 -14.87 3.34
CA ASN A 203 10.64 -14.88 2.61
C ASN A 203 10.50 -15.14 1.11
N GLY A 204 9.30 -15.42 0.59
CA GLY A 204 9.14 -15.67 -0.83
C GLY A 204 9.38 -14.41 -1.66
N ASP A 205 10.22 -14.49 -2.69
CA ASP A 205 10.60 -13.34 -3.54
C ASP A 205 9.40 -12.60 -4.11
N PHE A 206 8.37 -13.35 -4.52
CA PHE A 206 7.12 -12.77 -5.00
C PHE A 206 6.42 -11.92 -3.93
N LEU A 207 6.35 -12.38 -2.68
CA LEU A 207 5.72 -11.64 -1.58
C LEU A 207 6.55 -10.43 -1.17
N LEU A 208 7.88 -10.57 -1.14
CA LEU A 208 8.80 -9.44 -0.88
C LEU A 208 8.66 -8.35 -1.95
N ALA A 209 8.56 -8.73 -3.23
CA ALA A 209 8.29 -7.80 -4.31
C ALA A 209 6.92 -7.12 -4.16
N GLN A 210 5.86 -7.88 -3.79
CA GLN A 210 4.54 -7.28 -3.56
C GLN A 210 4.53 -6.35 -2.33
N ALA A 211 5.33 -6.63 -1.30
CA ALA A 211 5.47 -5.75 -0.14
C ALA A 211 6.11 -4.40 -0.52
N ASP A 212 7.15 -4.40 -1.36
CA ASP A 212 7.77 -3.19 -1.89
C ASP A 212 6.80 -2.37 -2.74
N HIS A 213 6.06 -3.02 -3.65
CA HIS A 213 5.03 -2.34 -4.44
C HIS A 213 3.89 -1.80 -3.58
N LEU A 214 3.45 -2.54 -2.55
CA LEU A 214 2.45 -2.07 -1.61
C LEU A 214 2.94 -0.83 -0.85
N ALA A 215 4.18 -0.81 -0.36
CA ALA A 215 4.74 0.35 0.32
C ALA A 215 4.82 1.58 -0.59
N LYS A 216 5.29 1.42 -1.83
CA LYS A 216 5.29 2.48 -2.84
C LYS A 216 3.89 3.00 -3.12
N ARG A 217 2.91 2.11 -3.23
CA ARG A 217 1.50 2.45 -3.44
C ARG A 217 0.90 3.20 -2.24
N VAL A 218 1.13 2.72 -1.01
CA VAL A 218 0.68 3.37 0.22
C VAL A 218 1.19 4.80 0.25
N ARG A 219 2.49 5.00 0.02
CA ARG A 219 3.08 6.34 0.00
C ARG A 219 2.49 7.25 -1.08
N ALA A 220 2.19 6.72 -2.26
CA ALA A 220 1.60 7.48 -3.36
C ALA A 220 0.11 7.81 -3.20
N GLU A 221 -0.67 6.89 -2.63
CA GLU A 221 -2.14 6.98 -2.54
C GLU A 221 -2.64 7.55 -1.21
N THR A 222 -1.77 8.02 -0.30
CA THR A 222 -2.21 8.51 1.01
C THR A 222 -2.93 9.85 0.93
N PRO A 223 -4.26 9.92 1.20
CA PRO A 223 -4.98 11.18 1.26
C PRO A 223 -4.64 11.94 2.54
N ASN A 224 -4.63 13.27 2.44
CA ASN A 224 -4.35 14.17 3.56
C ASN A 224 -5.43 14.18 4.67
N ASP A 225 -6.56 13.49 4.48
CA ASP A 225 -7.75 13.58 5.33
C ASP A 225 -8.21 12.25 5.96
N LEU A 226 -7.50 11.15 5.72
CA LEU A 226 -7.91 9.85 6.23
C LEU A 226 -7.86 9.80 7.77
N ASP A 227 -9.03 9.55 8.40
CA ASP A 227 -9.20 9.33 9.84
C ASP A 227 -8.44 10.32 10.74
N ARG A 228 -8.48 11.62 10.38
CA ARG A 228 -7.74 12.69 11.09
C ARG A 228 -7.90 12.65 12.61
N SER A 229 -9.08 12.31 13.13
CA SER A 229 -9.31 12.22 14.58
C SER A 229 -8.41 11.19 15.27
N LEU A 230 -8.07 10.09 14.59
CA LEU A 230 -7.19 9.05 15.11
C LEU A 230 -5.72 9.32 14.77
N THR A 231 -5.45 9.88 13.59
CA THR A 231 -4.07 10.05 13.10
C THR A 231 -3.40 11.32 13.60
N GLU A 232 -4.11 12.44 13.83
CA GLU A 232 -3.52 13.72 14.25
C GLU A 232 -2.71 13.64 15.55
N PRO A 233 -3.22 13.04 16.66
CA PRO A 233 -2.44 12.92 17.88
C PRO A 233 -1.19 12.05 17.71
N LEU A 234 -1.23 11.08 16.80
CA LEU A 234 -0.11 10.20 16.48
C LEU A 234 0.88 10.93 15.55
N ALA A 235 0.40 11.72 14.61
CA ALA A 235 1.23 12.44 13.64
C ALA A 235 2.21 13.37 14.34
N GLN A 236 1.78 14.00 15.44
CA GLN A 236 2.65 14.82 16.29
C GLN A 236 3.76 14.01 16.99
N ARG A 237 3.52 12.74 17.34
CA ARG A 237 4.50 11.85 18.00
C ARG A 237 5.49 11.21 17.02
N TYR A 238 5.03 11.02 15.79
CA TYR A 238 5.71 10.30 14.72
C TYR A 238 6.13 11.20 13.56
N ALA A 239 6.11 12.53 13.74
CA ALA A 239 6.64 13.46 12.76
C ALA A 239 8.11 13.09 12.46
N SER A 240 8.42 12.85 11.19
CA SER A 240 9.79 12.52 10.77
C SER A 240 10.67 13.77 10.91
N HIS A 241 11.92 13.61 11.39
CA HIS A 241 12.94 14.67 11.29
C HIS A 241 13.19 15.09 9.84
N ALA A 242 13.02 14.14 8.92
CA ALA A 242 13.03 14.33 7.48
C ALA A 242 12.00 15.38 7.04
N ALA A 243 10.81 15.45 7.66
CA ALA A 243 9.80 16.49 7.36
C ALA A 243 10.23 17.92 7.68
N SER A 244 11.32 18.11 8.42
CA SER A 244 11.92 19.42 8.56
C SER A 244 12.59 19.87 7.26
N TRP A 245 13.13 18.97 6.44
CA TRP A 245 13.79 19.32 5.18
C TRP A 245 12.84 19.21 3.98
N GLN A 246 12.87 20.23 3.13
CA GLN A 246 12.19 20.28 1.84
C GLN A 246 13.21 20.64 0.76
N PHE A 247 13.05 20.06 -0.43
CA PHE A 247 13.99 20.24 -1.53
C PHE A 247 13.27 20.87 -2.71
N GLY A 248 13.82 21.97 -3.20
CA GLY A 248 13.15 22.81 -4.17
C GLY A 248 14.10 23.66 -4.97
N TYR A 249 13.50 24.56 -5.75
CA TYR A 249 14.16 25.61 -6.48
C TYR A 249 13.40 26.92 -6.29
N GLY A 250 14.05 28.03 -6.62
CA GLY A 250 13.38 29.31 -6.69
C GLY A 250 14.34 30.47 -6.53
N PHE A 251 13.86 31.58 -5.97
CA PHE A 251 14.62 32.81 -5.92
C PHE A 251 14.36 33.60 -4.63
N ALA A 252 15.35 34.40 -4.27
CA ALA A 252 15.24 35.40 -3.23
C ALA A 252 15.99 36.67 -3.63
N GLU A 253 15.36 37.84 -3.43
CA GLU A 253 16.03 39.13 -3.61
C GLU A 253 17.14 39.34 -2.59
N ALA A 254 18.06 40.26 -2.87
CA ALA A 254 19.26 40.50 -2.05
C ALA A 254 18.95 40.83 -0.57
N ASN A 255 17.80 41.47 -0.29
CA ASN A 255 17.35 41.86 1.05
C ASN A 255 16.06 41.14 1.48
N ALA A 256 15.72 40.02 0.84
CA ALA A 256 14.43 39.39 1.05
C ALA A 256 14.31 38.76 2.44
N GLN A 257 13.18 38.99 3.11
CA GLN A 257 12.73 38.19 4.25
C GLN A 257 11.95 36.94 3.81
N GLN A 258 11.66 36.82 2.52
CA GLN A 258 10.88 35.72 1.95
C GLN A 258 11.58 35.14 0.73
N VAL A 259 11.54 33.82 0.65
CA VAL A 259 12.10 33.05 -0.47
C VAL A 259 10.94 32.48 -1.26
N GLN A 260 10.90 32.77 -2.57
CA GLN A 260 10.01 32.05 -3.45
C GLN A 260 10.57 30.62 -3.59
N PHE A 261 9.81 29.66 -3.10
CA PHE A 261 10.20 28.25 -3.06
C PHE A 261 9.17 27.42 -3.81
N ASN A 262 9.65 26.67 -4.80
CA ASN A 262 8.89 25.71 -5.55
C ASN A 262 9.51 24.31 -5.32
N PRO A 263 8.75 23.31 -4.85
CA PRO A 263 9.28 21.96 -4.70
C PRO A 263 9.81 21.40 -6.03
N LEU A 264 10.91 20.65 -5.98
CA LEU A 264 11.41 19.93 -7.15
C LEU A 264 10.45 18.77 -7.45
N PRO A 265 9.97 18.62 -8.69
CA PRO A 265 8.86 17.72 -8.99
C PRO A 265 9.27 16.26 -9.19
N TYR A 266 10.55 15.97 -9.43
CA TYR A 266 11.00 14.63 -9.79
C TYR A 266 12.15 14.15 -8.89
N PHE A 267 11.99 12.95 -8.32
CA PHE A 267 13.02 12.28 -7.53
C PHE A 267 13.51 11.02 -8.25
N THR A 268 14.82 10.91 -8.46
CA THR A 268 15.44 9.80 -9.21
C THR A 268 15.67 8.55 -8.37
N GLY A 269 15.49 8.64 -7.05
CA GLY A 269 15.93 7.64 -6.07
C GLY A 269 17.13 8.12 -5.24
N SER A 270 17.94 9.04 -5.77
CA SER A 270 19.12 9.59 -5.09
C SER A 270 19.29 11.11 -5.23
N ALA A 271 18.50 11.74 -6.11
CA ALA A 271 18.53 13.17 -6.36
C ALA A 271 17.14 13.74 -6.71
N TRP A 272 16.91 15.00 -6.36
CA TRP A 272 15.77 15.81 -6.80
C TRP A 272 16.16 16.65 -8.02
N GLN A 273 15.28 16.73 -9.02
CA GLN A 273 15.50 17.48 -10.26
C GLN A 273 14.18 17.87 -10.93
N GLY A 274 14.25 18.60 -12.04
CA GLY A 274 13.07 19.14 -12.75
C GLY A 274 12.22 18.11 -13.48
N GLY A 275 12.83 17.06 -14.02
CA GLY A 275 12.12 16.03 -14.77
C GLY A 275 12.94 14.76 -14.93
N ALA A 276 12.43 13.77 -15.67
CA ALA A 276 13.14 12.51 -15.89
C ALA A 276 14.42 12.66 -16.73
N ALA A 277 14.49 13.72 -17.55
CA ALA A 277 15.66 14.08 -18.36
C ALA A 277 16.30 15.37 -17.83
N LEU A 278 17.61 15.49 -18.03
CA LEU A 278 18.41 16.65 -17.65
C LEU A 278 19.15 17.19 -18.88
N PRO A 279 19.13 18.50 -19.17
CA PRO A 279 18.41 19.56 -18.44
C PRO A 279 16.89 19.47 -18.59
N ASP A 280 16.17 19.91 -17.56
CA ASP A 280 14.72 20.09 -17.62
C ASP A 280 14.39 21.32 -18.51
N PRO A 281 13.34 21.27 -19.35
CA PRO A 281 12.97 22.39 -20.22
C PRO A 281 12.62 23.70 -19.48
N THR A 282 12.24 23.61 -18.20
CA THR A 282 11.71 24.73 -17.42
C THR A 282 12.74 25.22 -16.40
N ILE A 283 13.39 24.31 -15.68
CA ILE A 283 14.31 24.66 -14.58
C ILE A 283 15.77 24.29 -14.86
N GLY A 284 16.06 23.78 -16.05
CA GLY A 284 17.43 23.56 -16.51
C GLY A 284 18.19 22.48 -15.73
N TYR A 285 19.41 22.80 -15.32
CA TYR A 285 20.33 21.90 -14.60
C TYR A 285 20.10 21.86 -13.07
N SER A 286 19.01 22.43 -12.55
CA SER A 286 18.74 22.41 -11.10
C SER A 286 18.59 20.99 -10.56
N ILE A 287 19.59 20.56 -9.79
CA ILE A 287 19.63 19.25 -9.13
C ILE A 287 20.04 19.42 -7.67
N LEU A 288 19.43 18.65 -6.78
CA LEU A 288 19.90 18.45 -5.41
C LEU A 288 20.10 16.96 -5.14
N HIS A 289 21.24 16.60 -4.54
CA HIS A 289 21.52 15.26 -4.01
C HIS A 289 22.09 15.39 -2.60
N ALA A 290 22.21 14.31 -1.83
CA ALA A 290 22.61 14.37 -0.41
C ALA A 290 23.79 15.30 -0.09
N ALA A 291 24.88 15.22 -0.85
CA ALA A 291 26.08 16.04 -0.62
C ALA A 291 26.03 17.48 -1.19
N GLY A 292 25.11 17.81 -2.10
CA GLY A 292 25.17 19.07 -2.85
C GLY A 292 24.16 19.13 -3.99
N GLY A 293 24.61 19.59 -5.17
CA GLY A 293 23.75 19.75 -6.33
C GLY A 293 24.39 20.51 -7.49
N HIS A 294 23.55 21.07 -8.36
CA HIS A 294 23.94 22.00 -9.42
C HIS A 294 23.02 23.22 -9.41
N ALA A 295 23.58 24.42 -9.47
CA ALA A 295 22.93 25.69 -9.11
C ALA A 295 21.89 26.24 -10.12
N GLY A 296 21.33 25.40 -10.99
CA GLY A 296 20.40 25.82 -12.05
C GLY A 296 21.05 26.55 -13.21
N ASN A 297 20.24 27.21 -14.04
CA ASN A 297 20.69 27.95 -15.24
C ASN A 297 20.63 29.47 -15.06
N ASP A 298 20.06 29.96 -13.96
CA ASP A 298 19.94 31.38 -13.66
C ASP A 298 19.67 31.58 -12.15
N GLN A 299 19.67 32.84 -11.72
CA GLN A 299 19.41 33.21 -10.32
C GLN A 299 17.94 33.07 -9.91
N GLN A 300 17.01 32.84 -10.84
CA GLN A 300 15.59 32.60 -10.56
C GLN A 300 15.28 31.12 -10.27
N HIS A 301 16.18 30.22 -10.67
CA HIS A 301 16.06 28.77 -10.49
C HIS A 301 17.13 28.21 -9.55
N ALA A 302 17.56 29.02 -8.57
CA ALA A 302 18.50 28.61 -7.53
C ALA A 302 18.01 27.33 -6.86
N THR A 303 18.92 26.41 -6.54
CA THR A 303 18.57 25.21 -5.77
C THR A 303 18.42 25.54 -4.29
N ILE A 304 17.39 25.02 -3.65
CA ILE A 304 17.02 25.38 -2.27
C ILE A 304 16.82 24.12 -1.43
N ARG A 305 17.56 24.02 -0.33
CA ARG A 305 17.19 23.15 0.80
C ARG A 305 16.50 24.01 1.83
N ARG A 306 15.25 23.72 2.16
CA ARG A 306 14.46 24.45 3.15
C ARG A 306 14.35 23.61 4.41
N TRP A 307 14.75 24.14 5.54
CA TRP A 307 14.51 23.53 6.85
C TRP A 307 13.38 24.27 7.57
N ALA A 308 12.43 23.55 8.17
CA ALA A 308 11.35 24.10 8.98
C ALA A 308 11.58 23.78 10.46
N ALA A 309 11.48 24.81 11.31
CA ALA A 309 11.70 24.69 12.74
C ALA A 309 10.53 23.95 13.42
N PRO A 310 10.77 22.81 14.09
CA PRO A 310 9.71 22.10 14.80
C PRO A 310 9.40 22.71 16.17
N ARG A 311 10.35 23.47 16.75
CA ARG A 311 10.32 23.99 18.11
C ARG A 311 11.00 25.35 18.20
N GLU A 312 10.69 26.07 19.26
CA GLU A 312 11.37 27.32 19.60
C GLU A 312 12.78 27.06 20.14
N GLY A 313 13.74 27.92 19.78
CA GLY A 313 15.09 27.91 20.32
C GLY A 313 16.09 28.66 19.45
N VAL A 314 17.38 28.39 19.66
CA VAL A 314 18.47 28.96 18.85
C VAL A 314 19.15 27.84 18.08
N VAL A 315 19.08 27.91 16.76
CA VAL A 315 19.75 26.95 15.86
C VAL A 315 21.16 27.45 15.58
N THR A 316 22.15 26.60 15.88
CA THR A 316 23.53 26.78 15.43
C THR A 316 23.72 26.04 14.11
N ILE A 317 24.12 26.77 13.08
CA ILE A 317 24.32 26.27 11.72
C ILE A 317 25.82 26.09 11.49
N THR A 318 26.20 24.90 11.04
CA THR A 318 27.56 24.56 10.63
C THR A 318 27.55 23.93 9.25
N GLY A 319 28.56 24.22 8.44
CA GLY A 319 28.62 23.65 7.10
C GLY A 319 29.82 24.16 6.31
N GLN A 320 29.99 23.58 5.13
CA GLN A 320 31.07 23.94 4.21
C GLN A 320 30.51 23.95 2.80
N LEU A 321 30.59 25.11 2.13
CA LEU A 321 30.23 25.27 0.74
C LEU A 321 31.49 25.09 -0.12
N LYS A 322 31.41 24.21 -1.11
CA LYS A 322 32.50 23.88 -2.02
C LYS A 322 32.01 23.95 -3.45
N HIS A 323 32.82 24.57 -4.30
CA HIS A 323 32.71 24.46 -5.75
C HIS A 323 33.87 23.62 -6.28
N PRO A 324 33.63 22.36 -6.71
CA PRO A 324 34.70 21.43 -7.09
C PRO A 324 35.25 21.66 -8.51
N SER A 325 34.55 22.41 -9.36
CA SER A 325 35.01 22.68 -10.72
C SER A 325 36.07 23.79 -10.74
N GLU A 326 37.06 23.66 -11.62
CA GLU A 326 38.01 24.74 -11.95
C GLU A 326 37.48 25.67 -13.05
N ASN A 327 36.44 25.21 -13.77
CA ASN A 327 35.73 25.96 -14.80
C ASN A 327 34.49 26.64 -14.22
N GLY A 328 34.13 27.81 -14.75
CA GLY A 328 33.01 28.63 -14.26
C GLY A 328 33.47 29.82 -13.42
N ASP A 329 32.52 30.63 -12.96
CA ASP A 329 32.78 31.72 -12.01
C ASP A 329 32.35 31.38 -10.58
N GLY A 330 31.88 30.16 -10.36
CA GLY A 330 31.60 29.58 -9.06
C GLY A 330 30.15 29.73 -8.63
N VAL A 331 29.83 29.26 -7.43
CA VAL A 331 28.48 29.32 -6.87
C VAL A 331 28.40 30.32 -5.72
N ARG A 332 27.21 30.86 -5.50
CA ARG A 332 26.91 31.68 -4.33
C ARG A 332 25.91 30.94 -3.44
N GLY A 333 26.28 30.76 -2.17
CA GLY A 333 25.43 30.19 -1.13
C GLY A 333 24.84 31.29 -0.26
N ARG A 334 23.55 31.20 0.03
CA ARG A 334 22.83 32.12 0.93
C ARG A 334 22.00 31.34 1.93
N ILE A 335 21.94 31.83 3.16
CA ILE A 335 21.00 31.35 4.17
C ILE A 335 20.02 32.47 4.50
N ILE A 336 18.74 32.21 4.31
CA ILE A 336 17.66 33.17 4.57
C ILE A 336 16.72 32.57 5.61
N SER A 337 16.50 33.31 6.69
CA SER A 337 15.51 32.99 7.71
C SER A 337 14.20 33.71 7.39
N SER A 338 13.07 33.01 7.47
CA SER A 338 11.74 33.62 7.34
C SER A 338 11.47 34.72 8.37
N ARG A 339 12.18 34.67 9.52
CA ARG A 339 12.05 35.64 10.61
C ARG A 339 13.05 36.78 10.51
N ASN A 340 14.32 36.45 10.29
CA ASN A 340 15.42 37.40 10.42
C ASN A 340 15.96 37.90 9.07
N GLY A 341 15.44 37.40 7.95
CA GLY A 341 15.95 37.68 6.61
C GLY A 341 17.31 37.01 6.36
N LEU A 342 18.15 37.65 5.54
CA LEU A 342 19.47 37.12 5.17
C LEU A 342 20.36 36.91 6.42
N ALA A 343 20.64 35.66 6.75
CA ALA A 343 21.50 35.27 7.87
C ALA A 343 22.98 35.18 7.47
N GLY A 344 23.26 34.82 6.21
CA GLY A 344 24.63 34.77 5.70
C GLY A 344 24.70 34.56 4.18
N GLN A 345 25.81 34.99 3.58
CA GLN A 345 26.09 34.84 2.16
C GLN A 345 27.58 34.56 1.96
N TRP A 346 27.89 33.62 1.07
CA TRP A 346 29.26 33.23 0.69
C TRP A 346 29.35 32.97 -0.80
N GLU A 347 30.54 33.14 -1.35
CA GLU A 347 30.86 32.84 -2.75
C GLU A 347 32.02 31.85 -2.80
N ALA A 348 31.88 30.78 -3.58
CA ALA A 348 32.90 29.75 -3.76
C ALA A 348 33.27 29.64 -5.24
N LYS A 349 34.52 30.01 -5.58
CA LYS A 349 35.05 30.04 -6.96
C LYS A 349 36.37 29.28 -6.98
N THR A 350 36.30 27.95 -7.06
CA THR A 350 37.40 26.97 -6.96
C THR A 350 38.01 26.82 -5.55
N ASN A 351 37.25 27.11 -4.50
CA ASN A 351 37.66 26.99 -3.11
C ASN A 351 36.54 26.39 -2.22
N GLU A 352 36.91 26.06 -0.99
CA GLU A 352 35.98 25.66 0.06
C GLU A 352 35.82 26.81 1.06
N VAL A 353 34.59 27.19 1.34
CA VAL A 353 34.25 28.27 2.28
C VAL A 353 33.45 27.69 3.44
N ALA A 354 33.93 27.90 4.66
CA ALA A 354 33.22 27.50 5.87
C ALA A 354 32.01 28.40 6.10
N THR A 355 30.83 27.81 6.20
CA THR A 355 29.55 28.49 6.50
C THR A 355 29.16 28.31 7.97
N SER A 356 30.16 28.25 8.85
CA SER A 356 30.02 27.82 10.24
C SER A 356 29.69 28.96 11.22
N SER A 357 29.13 28.59 12.37
CA SER A 357 28.95 29.43 13.56
C SER A 357 27.87 30.51 13.44
N LEU A 358 26.89 30.32 12.56
CA LEU A 358 25.70 31.16 12.51
C LEU A 358 24.70 30.70 13.57
N LYS A 359 24.15 31.65 14.33
CA LYS A 359 23.09 31.39 15.30
C LYS A 359 21.83 32.13 14.88
N VAL A 360 20.75 31.39 14.71
CA VAL A 360 19.47 31.94 14.29
C VAL A 360 18.40 31.54 15.29
N ALA A 361 17.69 32.53 15.84
CA ALA A 361 16.54 32.28 16.71
C ALA A 361 15.33 31.88 15.84
N VAL A 362 14.63 30.82 16.24
CA VAL A 362 13.50 30.23 15.51
C VAL A 362 12.32 29.94 16.44
N GLN A 363 11.12 29.95 15.89
CA GLN A 363 9.87 29.47 16.49
C GLN A 363 9.25 28.35 15.63
N PRO A 364 8.31 27.56 16.17
CA PRO A 364 7.63 26.52 15.40
C PRO A 364 7.03 27.08 14.09
N GLY A 365 7.41 26.49 12.96
CA GLY A 365 6.96 26.90 11.63
C GLY A 365 7.85 27.91 10.90
N ASP A 366 8.86 28.49 11.55
CA ASP A 366 9.86 29.31 10.84
C ASP A 366 10.68 28.46 9.87
N THR A 367 11.12 29.05 8.75
CA THR A 367 11.97 28.37 7.77
C THR A 367 13.38 28.95 7.70
N LEU A 368 14.36 28.08 7.46
CA LEU A 368 15.72 28.41 7.08
C LEU A 368 15.98 27.86 5.68
N ASP A 369 16.14 28.75 4.72
CA ASP A 369 16.36 28.44 3.32
C ASP A 369 17.84 28.52 2.98
N PHE A 370 18.40 27.42 2.51
CA PHE A 370 19.78 27.29 2.03
C PHE A 370 19.76 27.32 0.51
N LEU A 371 20.01 28.49 -0.07
CA LEU A 371 19.95 28.73 -1.50
C LEU A 371 21.35 28.63 -2.10
N THR A 372 21.49 27.93 -3.21
CA THR A 372 22.70 27.95 -4.04
C THR A 372 22.33 28.34 -5.47
N ASP A 373 22.85 29.48 -5.92
CA ASP A 373 22.64 30.04 -7.25
C ASP A 373 23.96 30.19 -8.04
N CYS A 374 23.82 30.18 -9.36
CA CYS A 374 24.89 30.50 -10.31
C CYS A 374 25.19 32.01 -10.29
N ARG A 375 26.39 32.37 -10.76
CA ARG A 375 26.84 33.76 -10.78
C ARG A 375 26.60 34.39 -12.16
N GLU A 376 27.58 35.07 -12.74
CA GLU A 376 27.46 35.68 -14.08
C GLU A 376 27.58 34.63 -15.18
N ASN A 377 28.38 33.58 -14.95
CA ASN A 377 28.46 32.42 -15.82
C ASN A 377 27.68 31.25 -15.19
N VAL A 378 27.12 30.39 -16.04
CA VAL A 378 26.24 29.28 -15.65
C VAL A 378 26.85 27.91 -15.94
N THR A 379 28.10 27.92 -16.44
CA THR A 379 28.81 26.71 -16.84
C THR A 379 29.56 26.11 -15.66
N SER A 380 29.33 24.81 -15.44
CA SER A 380 30.05 23.99 -14.45
C SER A 380 29.75 24.30 -12.98
N ASP A 381 28.55 24.79 -12.66
CA ASP A 381 28.10 25.21 -11.32
C ASP A 381 27.62 24.06 -10.42
N SER A 382 28.31 22.93 -10.48
CA SER A 382 28.17 21.90 -9.45
C SER A 382 28.67 22.44 -8.10
N PHE A 383 28.06 22.00 -7.02
CA PHE A 383 28.45 22.37 -5.67
C PHE A 383 28.29 21.22 -4.67
N GLU A 384 29.04 21.29 -3.58
CA GLU A 384 28.81 20.49 -2.38
C GLU A 384 28.54 21.43 -1.21
N TRP A 385 27.44 21.20 -0.50
CA TRP A 385 27.10 21.97 0.69
C TRP A 385 26.38 21.09 1.71
N ARG A 386 27.16 20.53 2.64
CA ARG A 386 26.62 19.78 3.77
C ARG A 386 26.46 20.72 4.95
N VAL A 387 25.25 20.77 5.47
CA VAL A 387 24.85 21.59 6.60
C VAL A 387 24.42 20.69 7.76
N ARG A 388 24.88 21.02 8.95
CA ARG A 388 24.45 20.47 10.23
C ARG A 388 23.84 21.58 11.08
N LEU A 389 22.66 21.30 11.62
CA LEU A 389 21.90 22.21 12.48
C LEU A 389 21.85 21.63 13.89
N GLU A 390 22.10 22.45 14.90
CA GLU A 390 21.97 22.06 16.31
C GLU A 390 21.05 23.07 17.01
N LEU A 391 19.85 22.63 17.41
CA LEU A 391 18.90 23.45 18.13
C LEU A 391 19.20 23.36 19.62
N ALA A 392 19.37 24.52 20.25
CA ALA A 392 19.55 24.66 21.69
C ALA A 392 18.34 25.32 22.35
N ASP A 393 18.02 24.89 23.58
CA ASP A 393 17.01 25.51 24.42
C ASP A 393 17.48 26.85 25.02
N ALA A 394 16.61 27.52 25.78
CA ALA A 394 16.92 28.79 26.45
C ALA A 394 18.08 28.69 27.47
N ALA A 395 18.43 27.49 27.93
CA ALA A 395 19.56 27.24 28.82
C ALA A 395 20.87 26.95 28.04
N GLY A 396 20.82 26.95 26.71
CA GLY A 396 21.97 26.68 25.84
C GLY A 396 22.30 25.20 25.69
N LYS A 397 21.43 24.30 26.13
CA LYS A 397 21.61 22.85 25.96
C LYS A 397 21.11 22.44 24.58
N VAL A 398 21.95 21.74 23.81
CA VAL A 398 21.53 21.14 22.54
C VAL A 398 20.46 20.09 22.81
N ILE A 399 19.29 20.30 22.23
CA ILE A 399 18.12 19.43 22.39
C ILE A 399 17.95 18.49 21.20
N GLU A 400 18.35 18.92 20.00
CA GLU A 400 18.13 18.18 18.75
C GLU A 400 19.12 18.65 17.68
N ALA A 401 19.45 17.76 16.74
CA ALA A 401 20.39 18.05 15.67
C ALA A 401 19.96 17.40 14.35
N TRP A 402 20.26 18.08 13.24
CA TRP A 402 19.94 17.68 11.87
C TRP A 402 21.19 17.68 11.02
N ASP A 403 21.24 16.78 10.04
CA ASP A 403 22.32 16.71 9.04
C ASP A 403 21.69 16.60 7.66
N SER A 404 21.82 17.68 6.88
CA SER A 404 21.17 17.80 5.57
C SER A 404 21.58 16.74 4.55
N ALA A 405 22.72 16.05 4.73
CA ALA A 405 23.15 14.99 3.83
C ALA A 405 22.64 13.62 4.30
N ALA A 406 22.72 13.34 5.61
CA ALA A 406 22.19 12.09 6.18
C ALA A 406 20.65 12.03 6.15
N GLU A 407 20.00 13.19 6.20
CA GLU A 407 18.54 13.33 6.18
C GLU A 407 18.03 13.75 4.80
N PHE A 408 18.82 13.62 3.74
CA PHE A 408 18.34 13.83 2.38
C PHE A 408 17.41 12.68 1.96
N HIS A 409 16.20 13.01 1.50
CA HIS A 409 15.17 12.03 1.21
C HIS A 409 14.36 12.40 -0.04
N GLY A 410 13.65 11.42 -0.62
CA GLY A 410 12.67 11.63 -1.69
C GLY A 410 11.36 12.25 -1.20
N PRO A 411 10.27 12.21 -1.97
CA PRO A 411 8.99 12.79 -1.55
C PRO A 411 8.57 12.16 -0.22
N LEU A 412 8.43 12.99 0.81
CA LEU A 412 7.90 12.52 2.09
C LEU A 412 6.46 12.14 1.88
N GLY A 413 6.12 10.93 2.30
CA GLY A 413 4.72 10.61 2.46
C GLY A 413 4.14 11.53 3.53
N THR A 414 2.93 12.01 3.27
CA THR A 414 1.94 12.43 4.28
C THR A 414 2.08 11.62 5.58
N SER A 415 1.73 12.23 6.73
CA SER A 415 2.06 11.73 8.08
C SER A 415 2.08 10.19 8.23
N LEU A 416 3.15 9.64 8.82
CA LEU A 416 3.35 8.19 8.99
C LEU A 416 2.10 7.43 9.49
N PRO A 417 1.32 7.94 10.48
CA PRO A 417 0.10 7.27 10.91
C PRO A 417 -0.96 7.11 9.81
N GLN A 418 -1.06 8.05 8.86
CA GLN A 418 -1.96 7.95 7.72
C GLN A 418 -1.49 6.88 6.73
N GLN A 419 -0.17 6.78 6.49
CA GLN A 419 0.39 5.72 5.65
C GLN A 419 0.09 4.33 6.26
N VAL A 420 0.31 4.19 7.57
CA VAL A 420 0.00 2.97 8.32
C VAL A 420 -1.50 2.64 8.21
N ALA A 421 -2.38 3.63 8.37
CA ALA A 421 -3.82 3.46 8.24
C ALA A 421 -4.23 2.89 6.85
N ILE A 422 -3.59 3.36 5.79
CA ILE A 422 -3.85 2.88 4.43
C ILE A 422 -3.28 1.50 4.19
N ALA A 423 -2.07 1.23 4.67
CA ALA A 423 -1.49 -0.10 4.56
C ALA A 423 -2.44 -1.15 5.15
N TRP A 424 -3.02 -0.88 6.33
CA TRP A 424 -4.06 -1.71 6.93
C TRP A 424 -5.31 -1.85 6.07
N ARG A 425 -5.85 -0.73 5.57
CA ARG A 425 -7.07 -0.75 4.75
C ARG A 425 -6.87 -1.51 3.44
N LEU A 426 -5.71 -1.37 2.80
CA LEU A 426 -5.38 -2.11 1.58
C LEU A 426 -5.16 -3.59 1.88
N ALA A 427 -4.41 -3.93 2.93
CA ALA A 427 -4.09 -5.33 3.26
C ALA A 427 -5.32 -6.11 3.75
N TYR A 428 -6.11 -5.54 4.68
CA TYR A 428 -7.19 -6.24 5.38
C TYR A 428 -8.61 -5.78 5.01
N GLY A 429 -8.77 -4.71 4.24
CA GLY A 429 -10.09 -4.22 3.84
C GLY A 429 -10.90 -3.54 4.95
N ARG A 430 -10.27 -3.23 6.09
CA ARG A 430 -10.88 -2.54 7.24
C ARG A 430 -9.98 -1.42 7.78
N PRO A 431 -10.53 -0.43 8.51
CA PRO A 431 -9.69 0.54 9.21
C PRO A 431 -8.86 -0.12 10.32
N ALA A 432 -7.67 0.42 10.56
CA ALA A 432 -6.84 0.08 11.71
C ALA A 432 -7.46 0.64 13.00
N THR A 433 -7.30 -0.08 14.10
CA THR A 433 -7.60 0.43 15.44
C THR A 433 -6.53 1.43 15.89
N SER A 434 -6.82 2.23 16.91
CA SER A 434 -5.84 3.18 17.48
C SER A 434 -4.58 2.49 18.00
N GLU A 435 -4.72 1.28 18.54
CA GLU A 435 -3.59 0.48 19.02
C GLU A 435 -2.74 -0.04 17.86
N GLU A 436 -3.37 -0.58 16.81
CA GLU A 436 -2.68 -1.03 15.59
C GLU A 436 -1.93 0.12 14.91
N LEU A 437 -2.55 1.31 14.84
CA LEU A 437 -1.92 2.51 14.30
C LEU A 437 -0.68 2.93 15.10
N GLU A 438 -0.77 2.94 16.43
CA GLU A 438 0.33 3.27 17.33
C GLU A 438 1.47 2.24 17.19
N LEU A 439 1.16 0.95 17.17
CA LEU A 439 2.16 -0.13 16.99
C LEU A 439 2.83 -0.07 15.62
N GLY A 440 2.05 0.10 14.55
CA GLY A 440 2.58 0.20 13.19
C GLY A 440 3.46 1.43 12.99
N SER A 441 3.04 2.59 13.54
CA SER A 441 3.82 3.83 13.47
C SER A 441 5.14 3.71 14.27
N ARG A 442 5.08 3.09 15.46
CA ARG A 442 6.27 2.81 16.26
C ARG A 442 7.24 1.89 15.54
N PHE A 443 6.74 0.80 14.99
CA PHE A 443 7.54 -0.17 14.24
C PHE A 443 8.30 0.50 13.09
N VAL A 444 7.62 1.30 12.26
CA VAL A 444 8.27 1.98 11.13
C VAL A 444 9.35 2.95 11.63
N LYS A 445 9.09 3.69 12.72
CA LYS A 445 10.07 4.61 13.31
C LYS A 445 11.32 3.87 13.81
N GLU A 446 11.14 2.81 14.60
CA GLU A 446 12.24 1.99 15.12
C GLU A 446 13.03 1.32 13.99
N GLN A 447 12.34 0.82 12.98
CA GLN A 447 12.97 0.20 11.82
C GLN A 447 13.77 1.21 10.98
N THR A 448 13.26 2.43 10.81
CA THR A 448 13.98 3.51 10.12
C THR A 448 15.27 3.86 10.86
N GLN A 449 15.21 3.97 12.19
CA GLN A 449 16.39 4.21 13.03
C GLN A 449 17.42 3.07 12.90
N LEU A 450 16.96 1.81 12.98
CA LEU A 450 17.82 0.64 12.81
C LEU A 450 18.53 0.64 11.44
N LEU A 451 17.79 0.88 10.35
CA LEU A 451 18.36 0.94 9.01
C LEU A 451 19.41 2.05 8.87
N GLY A 452 19.17 3.20 9.52
CA GLY A 452 20.15 4.28 9.63
C GLY A 452 21.43 3.84 10.36
N THR A 453 21.31 3.12 11.49
CA THR A 453 22.50 2.60 12.22
C THR A 453 23.29 1.57 11.42
N LEU A 454 22.62 0.83 10.52
CA LEU A 454 23.25 -0.14 9.63
C LEU A 454 23.91 0.52 8.40
N GLY A 455 23.83 1.85 8.26
CA GLY A 455 24.45 2.59 7.17
C GLY A 455 23.79 2.41 5.81
N GLN A 456 22.51 2.05 5.77
CA GLN A 456 21.73 2.03 4.53
C GLN A 456 21.62 3.46 3.97
N LYS A 457 21.74 3.59 2.64
CA LYS A 457 21.76 4.89 1.95
C LYS A 457 20.54 5.14 1.07
N ASP A 458 19.70 4.12 0.90
CA ASP A 458 18.46 4.22 0.17
C ASP A 458 17.39 4.89 1.04
N ASP A 459 16.19 5.06 0.48
CA ASP A 459 15.03 5.65 1.13
C ASP A 459 14.61 4.85 2.38
N LEU A 460 15.14 5.23 3.55
CA LEU A 460 15.01 4.48 4.80
C LEU A 460 13.55 4.35 5.24
N GLU A 461 12.74 5.39 5.03
CA GLU A 461 11.31 5.38 5.37
C GLU A 461 10.55 4.42 4.46
N LEU A 462 10.84 4.43 3.15
CA LEU A 462 10.24 3.46 2.23
C LEU A 462 10.63 2.03 2.60
N MET A 463 11.90 1.78 2.92
CA MET A 463 12.37 0.45 3.34
C MET A 463 11.66 -0.01 4.62
N ALA A 464 11.53 0.88 5.61
CA ALA A 464 10.80 0.57 6.84
C ALA A 464 9.31 0.30 6.58
N LEU A 465 8.68 1.05 5.67
CA LEU A 465 7.31 0.84 5.24
C LEU A 465 7.16 -0.48 4.45
N THR A 466 8.14 -0.86 3.63
CA THR A 466 8.21 -2.16 2.96
C THR A 466 8.26 -3.29 3.97
N ASN A 467 9.05 -3.15 5.04
CA ASN A 467 9.11 -4.14 6.12
C ASN A 467 7.76 -4.23 6.87
N LEU A 468 7.07 -3.10 7.09
CA LEU A 468 5.72 -3.12 7.66
C LEU A 468 4.75 -3.86 6.74
N CYS A 469 4.76 -3.54 5.44
CA CYS A 469 3.93 -4.21 4.45
C CYS A 469 4.18 -5.73 4.40
N GLN A 470 5.44 -6.14 4.47
CA GLN A 470 5.83 -7.55 4.58
C GLN A 470 5.22 -8.23 5.82
N GLN A 471 5.20 -7.56 6.98
CA GLN A 471 4.53 -8.08 8.19
C GLN A 471 3.03 -8.22 7.99
N LEU A 472 2.38 -7.24 7.35
CA LEU A 472 0.94 -7.32 7.05
C LEU A 472 0.61 -8.49 6.12
N LEU A 473 1.39 -8.65 5.04
CA LEU A 473 1.26 -9.74 4.06
C LEU A 473 1.52 -11.13 4.65
N SER A 474 2.35 -11.23 5.69
CA SER A 474 2.68 -12.48 6.38
C SER A 474 1.82 -12.79 7.60
N SER A 475 0.85 -11.93 7.92
CA SER A 475 -0.09 -12.14 9.00
C SER A 475 -1.15 -13.20 8.69
N ASN A 476 -1.74 -13.75 9.74
CA ASN A 476 -2.94 -14.58 9.60
C ASN A 476 -4.11 -13.78 9.03
N GLU A 477 -4.29 -12.51 9.40
CA GLU A 477 -5.40 -11.70 8.89
C GLU A 477 -5.34 -11.48 7.36
N PHE A 478 -4.15 -11.59 6.77
CA PHE A 478 -4.01 -11.59 5.31
C PHE A 478 -4.41 -12.94 4.67
N LEU A 479 -4.18 -14.05 5.35
CA LEU A 479 -4.46 -15.40 4.85
C LEU A 479 -5.92 -15.84 5.07
N TYR A 480 -6.60 -15.24 6.05
CA TYR A 480 -7.94 -15.61 6.46
C TYR A 480 -8.93 -14.46 6.18
N VAL A 481 -10.18 -14.81 5.85
CA VAL A 481 -11.28 -13.85 5.63
C VAL A 481 -12.54 -14.32 6.34
N ASP A 482 -13.29 -13.38 6.88
CA ASP A 482 -14.53 -13.57 7.63
C ASP A 482 -15.81 -13.43 6.79
#